data_AF-A7SCQ9-F1
#
_entry.id   AF-A7SCQ9-F1
#
_cell.length_a   1.000
_cell.length_b   1.000
_cell.length_c   1.000
_cell.angle_alpha   90.00
_cell.angle_beta   90.00
_cell.angle_gamma   90.00
#
_symmetry.space_group_name_H-M   'P 1'
#
loop_
_entity.id
_entity.type
_entity.pdbx_description
1 polymer ?
#
loop_
_entity_poly.entity_id
_entity_poly.type
_entity_poly.pdbx_seq_one_letter_code
_entity_poly.pdbx_strand_id
1 'polypeptide(L)'
;MGDKYFKRYTEKARAPSFEEIDRRDPVAFSEAREQWVLDRLVELETVKELRDQVAHCYRQEEVNARQNCRTIVDQYMQAFKAYKDKAWGNSPDGNWSKWKVPVE
;
A
#
# COMPACT_ATOMS: atom_id res chain seq x y z
N MET A 1 -2.32 -29.37 -12.33
CA MET A 1 -1.92 -29.18 -10.91
C MET A 1 -3.19 -28.91 -10.12
N GLY A 2 -3.57 -29.81 -9.21
CA GLY A 2 -4.86 -29.77 -8.53
C GLY A 2 -4.93 -28.79 -7.35
N ASP A 3 -6.15 -28.41 -6.98
CA ASP A 3 -6.53 -27.41 -5.97
C ASP A 3 -5.89 -27.60 -4.58
N LYS A 4 -5.36 -28.80 -4.29
CA LYS A 4 -4.67 -29.13 -3.04
C LYS A 4 -3.38 -28.32 -2.78
N TYR A 5 -2.79 -27.68 -3.80
CA TYR A 5 -1.55 -26.91 -3.67
C TYR A 5 -1.73 -25.39 -3.76
N PHE A 6 -2.94 -24.90 -4.05
CA PHE A 6 -3.21 -23.47 -4.08
C PHE A 6 -3.56 -22.98 -2.68
N LYS A 7 -2.66 -22.23 -2.05
CA LYS A 7 -3.01 -21.44 -0.86
C LYS A 7 -4.02 -20.38 -1.27
N ARG A 8 -5.25 -20.46 -0.75
CA ARG A 8 -6.22 -19.36 -0.88
C ARG A 8 -5.73 -18.20 -0.03
N TYR A 9 -5.70 -17.00 -0.61
CA TYR A 9 -5.56 -15.78 0.19
C TYR A 9 -6.79 -15.70 1.11
N THR A 10 -6.58 -15.49 2.41
CA THR A 10 -7.69 -15.30 3.35
C THR A 10 -8.21 -13.88 3.16
N GLU A 11 -9.41 -13.75 2.64
CA GLU A 11 -10.15 -12.49 2.61
C GLU A 11 -10.41 -12.06 4.07
N LYS A 12 -9.75 -10.99 4.52
CA LYS A 12 -10.07 -10.35 5.80
C LYS A 12 -11.15 -9.30 5.55
N ALA A 13 -12.19 -9.31 6.38
CA ALA A 13 -13.14 -8.20 6.41
C ALA A 13 -12.40 -6.90 6.80
N ARG A 14 -12.81 -5.78 6.21
CA ARG A 14 -12.21 -4.47 6.50
C ARG A 14 -12.56 -4.08 7.94
N ALA A 15 -11.54 -3.88 8.77
CA ALA A 15 -11.73 -3.34 10.11
C ALA A 15 -12.06 -1.83 10.05
N PRO A 16 -12.76 -1.29 11.06
CA PRO A 16 -13.04 0.14 11.13
C PRO A 16 -11.76 0.96 11.25
N SER A 17 -11.80 2.20 10.77
CA SER A 17 -10.69 3.14 10.83
C SER A 17 -10.54 3.78 12.22
N PHE A 18 -9.40 4.43 12.47
CA PHE A 18 -9.13 5.11 13.74
C PHE A 18 -10.07 6.30 14.07
N GLU A 19 -10.87 6.75 13.11
CA GLU A 19 -11.87 7.82 13.31
C GLU A 19 -13.23 7.27 13.72
N GLU A 20 -13.49 5.99 13.45
CA GLU A 20 -14.78 5.33 13.68
C GLU A 20 -14.82 4.56 15.01
N ILE A 21 -13.66 4.32 15.64
CA ILE A 21 -13.53 3.54 16.87
C ILE A 21 -13.37 4.42 18.12
N ASP A 22 -13.66 3.84 19.29
CA ASP A 22 -13.14 4.36 20.55
C ASP A 22 -11.64 4.06 20.64
N ARG A 23 -10.82 5.12 20.63
CA ARG A 23 -9.35 5.01 20.67
C ARG A 23 -8.80 4.56 22.01
N ARG A 24 -9.62 4.57 23.07
CA ARG A 24 -9.25 4.04 24.39
C ARG A 24 -9.44 2.54 24.50
N ASP A 25 -10.27 1.93 23.63
CA ASP A 25 -10.42 0.47 23.58
C ASP A 25 -9.17 -0.16 22.92
N PRO A 26 -8.39 -0.97 23.66
CA PRO A 26 -7.18 -1.59 23.12
C PRO A 26 -7.45 -2.58 21.99
N VAL A 27 -8.61 -3.24 21.97
CA VAL A 27 -8.93 -4.24 20.94
C VAL A 27 -9.25 -3.54 19.63
N ALA A 28 -10.22 -2.61 19.65
CA ALA A 28 -10.58 -1.82 18.49
C ALA A 28 -9.38 -1.04 17.92
N PHE A 29 -8.52 -0.49 18.80
CA PHE A 29 -7.31 0.21 18.38
C PHE A 29 -6.31 -0.71 17.66
N SER A 30 -6.15 -1.95 18.15
CA SER A 30 -5.27 -2.94 17.50
C SER A 30 -5.78 -3.33 16.12
N GLU A 31 -7.08 -3.56 15.96
CA GLU A 31 -7.70 -3.92 14.68
C GLU A 31 -7.57 -2.79 13.65
N ALA A 32 -7.87 -1.55 14.04
CA ALA A 32 -7.69 -0.38 13.17
C ALA A 32 -6.22 -0.19 12.76
N ARG A 33 -5.28 -0.47 13.67
CA ARG A 33 -3.85 -0.45 13.37
C ARG A 33 -3.46 -1.53 12.36
N GLU A 34 -3.94 -2.76 12.53
CA GLU A 34 -3.70 -3.82 11.55
C GLU A 34 -4.23 -3.44 10.18
N GLN A 35 -5.47 -2.91 10.10
CA GLN A 35 -6.05 -2.45 8.84
C GLN A 35 -5.20 -1.36 8.19
N TRP A 36 -4.76 -0.36 8.96
CA TRP A 36 -3.90 0.70 8.46
C TRP A 36 -2.59 0.16 7.90
N VAL A 37 -1.96 -0.80 8.58
CA VAL A 37 -0.72 -1.45 8.09
C VAL A 37 -0.97 -2.21 6.80
N LEU A 38 -2.07 -2.97 6.72
CA LEU A 38 -2.44 -3.74 5.52
C LEU A 38 -2.67 -2.82 4.33
N ASP A 39 -3.43 -1.73 4.50
CA ASP A 39 -3.69 -0.75 3.44
C ASP A 39 -2.36 -0.17 2.90
N ARG A 40 -1.38 0.10 3.78
CA ARG A 40 -0.05 0.57 3.37
C ARG A 40 0.80 -0.47 2.65
N LEU A 41 0.67 -1.74 3.04
CA LEU A 41 1.35 -2.81 2.32
C LEU A 41 0.76 -2.98 0.91
N VAL A 42 -0.56 -2.87 0.77
CA VAL A 42 -1.22 -2.88 -0.55
C VAL A 42 -0.76 -1.70 -1.40
N GLU A 43 -0.70 -0.48 -0.85
CA GLU A 43 -0.14 0.69 -1.56
C GLU A 43 1.33 0.46 -1.99
N LEU A 44 2.14 -0.21 -1.17
CA LEU A 44 3.53 -0.52 -1.52
C LEU A 44 3.62 -1.56 -2.64
N GLU A 45 2.86 -2.66 -2.55
CA GLU A 45 2.90 -3.72 -3.56
C GLU A 45 2.34 -3.27 -4.91
N THR A 46 1.30 -2.42 -4.91
CA THR A 46 0.78 -1.81 -6.16
C THR A 46 1.83 -0.93 -6.85
N VAL A 47 2.62 -0.15 -6.08
CA VAL A 47 3.73 0.63 -6.63
C VAL A 47 4.85 -0.27 -7.17
N LYS A 48 5.16 -1.38 -6.50
CA LYS A 48 6.15 -2.36 -6.99
C LYS A 48 5.69 -3.03 -8.27
N GLU A 49 4.41 -3.39 -8.38
CA GLU A 49 3.83 -3.96 -9.59
C GLU A 49 4.00 -2.99 -10.77
N LEU A 50 3.64 -1.71 -10.60
CA LEU A 50 3.83 -0.68 -11.62
C LEU A 50 5.31 -0.52 -12.02
N ARG A 51 6.23 -0.58 -11.05
CA ARG A 51 7.67 -0.55 -11.33
C ARG A 51 8.11 -1.72 -12.20
N ASP A 52 7.60 -2.91 -11.92
CA ASP A 52 7.92 -4.11 -12.68
C ASP A 52 7.31 -4.06 -14.09
N GLN A 53 6.12 -3.46 -14.24
CA GLN A 53 5.53 -3.17 -15.56
C GLN A 53 6.36 -2.18 -16.37
N VAL A 54 6.91 -1.12 -15.75
CA VAL A 54 7.86 -0.21 -16.41
C VAL A 54 9.10 -0.98 -16.88
N ALA A 55 9.71 -1.79 -16.01
CA ALA A 55 10.87 -2.59 -16.36
C ALA A 55 10.57 -3.61 -17.47
N HIS A 56 9.35 -4.15 -17.51
CA HIS A 56 8.91 -5.02 -18.59
C HIS A 56 8.78 -4.26 -19.91
N CYS A 57 8.14 -3.10 -19.93
CA CYS A 57 7.99 -2.28 -21.13
C CYS A 57 9.36 -1.87 -21.71
N TYR A 58 10.30 -1.45 -20.85
CA TYR A 58 11.65 -1.08 -21.27
C TYR A 58 12.41 -2.25 -21.91
N ARG A 59 12.15 -3.48 -21.44
CA ARG A 59 12.75 -4.69 -22.03
C ARG A 59 12.11 -5.09 -23.36
N GLN A 60 10.83 -4.77 -23.59
CA GLN A 60 10.13 -5.09 -24.85
C GLN A 60 10.45 -4.08 -25.96
N GLU A 61 10.48 -2.78 -25.64
CA GLU A 61 10.59 -1.69 -26.62
C GLU A 61 12.04 -1.29 -26.95
N GLU A 62 13.00 -1.70 -26.12
CA GLU A 62 14.44 -1.41 -26.22
C GLU A 62 14.74 0.06 -26.57
N VAL A 63 15.08 0.33 -27.84
CA VAL A 63 15.50 1.66 -28.33
C VAL A 63 14.36 2.69 -28.28
N ASN A 64 13.11 2.25 -28.48
CA ASN A 64 11.94 3.15 -28.55
C ASN A 64 11.22 3.30 -27.21
N ALA A 65 11.74 2.70 -26.13
CA ALA A 65 11.11 2.67 -24.81
C ALA A 65 10.74 4.07 -24.28
N ARG A 66 11.52 5.10 -24.63
CA ARG A 66 11.27 6.47 -24.18
C ARG A 66 9.94 7.05 -24.66
N GLN A 67 9.52 6.71 -25.89
CA GLN A 67 8.25 7.20 -26.43
C GLN A 67 7.11 6.26 -26.04
N ASN A 68 7.30 4.95 -26.23
CA ASN A 68 6.23 3.96 -26.08
C ASN A 68 5.87 3.67 -24.62
N CYS A 69 6.83 3.70 -23.69
CA CYS A 69 6.58 3.40 -22.27
C CYS A 69 6.16 4.62 -21.44
N ARG A 70 5.96 5.80 -22.05
CA ARG A 70 5.71 7.06 -21.33
C ARG A 70 4.51 6.98 -20.40
N THR A 71 3.39 6.44 -20.88
CA THR A 71 2.15 6.34 -20.10
C THR A 71 2.33 5.49 -18.83
N ILE A 72 3.02 4.35 -18.94
CA ILE A 72 3.26 3.44 -17.81
C ILE A 72 4.20 4.09 -16.80
N VAL A 73 5.22 4.80 -17.29
CA VAL A 73 6.13 5.58 -16.43
C VAL A 73 5.37 6.68 -15.70
N ASP A 74 4.50 7.42 -16.38
CA ASP A 74 3.69 8.47 -15.77
C ASP A 74 2.77 7.91 -14.67
N GLN A 75 2.14 6.75 -14.90
CA GLN A 75 1.33 6.04 -13.90
C GLN A 75 2.17 5.62 -12.68
N TYR A 76 3.33 5.00 -12.91
CA TYR A 76 4.26 4.63 -11.85
C TYR A 76 4.70 5.85 -11.03
N MET A 77 5.06 6.95 -11.69
CA MET A 77 5.52 8.16 -11.01
C MET A 77 4.42 8.81 -10.17
N GLN A 78 3.18 8.82 -10.65
CA GLN A 78 2.03 9.30 -9.89
C GLN A 78 1.77 8.43 -8.65
N ALA A 79 1.73 7.11 -8.82
CA ALA A 79 1.53 6.17 -7.71
C ALA A 79 2.67 6.23 -6.70
N PHE A 80 3.92 6.29 -7.16
CA PHE A 80 5.10 6.40 -6.31
C PHE A 80 5.10 7.70 -5.51
N LYS A 81 4.73 8.82 -6.13
CA LYS A 81 4.60 10.11 -5.42
C LYS A 81 3.51 10.03 -4.35
N ALA A 82 2.33 9.53 -4.69
CA ALA A 82 1.23 9.38 -3.73
C ALA A 82 1.61 8.47 -2.55
N TYR A 83 2.32 7.37 -2.79
CA TYR A 83 2.86 6.51 -1.74
C TYR A 83 3.90 7.24 -0.88
N LYS A 84 4.83 7.97 -1.53
CA LYS A 84 5.93 8.70 -0.85
C LYS A 84 5.42 9.84 0.04
N ASP A 85 4.42 10.59 -0.42
CA ASP A 85 3.81 11.69 0.35
C ASP A 85 3.18 11.18 1.65
N LYS A 86 2.76 9.91 1.64
CA LYS A 86 2.21 9.22 2.80
C LYS A 86 3.23 8.30 3.50
N ALA A 87 4.52 8.34 3.16
CA ALA A 87 5.50 7.32 3.54
C ALA A 87 5.71 7.15 5.05
N TRP A 88 6.02 5.91 5.45
CA TRP A 88 6.30 5.49 6.82
C TRP A 88 7.29 6.41 7.54
N GLY A 89 6.84 7.04 8.62
CA GLY A 89 7.65 7.88 9.50
C GLY A 89 8.15 9.22 8.92
N ASN A 90 8.02 9.44 7.62
CA ASN A 90 8.57 10.63 6.94
C ASN A 90 7.52 11.70 6.64
N SER A 91 6.23 11.40 6.82
CA SER A 91 5.15 12.38 6.69
C SER A 91 4.27 12.39 7.94
N PRO A 92 3.49 13.46 8.17
CA PRO A 92 2.54 13.53 9.29
C PRO A 92 1.58 12.33 9.34
N ASP A 93 1.20 11.80 8.18
CA ASP A 93 0.32 10.64 8.03
C ASP A 93 1.06 9.30 7.97
N GLY A 94 2.39 9.34 8.05
CA GLY A 94 3.29 8.21 7.93
C GLY A 94 3.43 7.37 9.20
N ASN A 95 2.87 7.81 10.32
CA ASN A 95 2.95 7.08 11.58
C ASN A 95 1.57 6.95 12.23
N TRP A 96 1.14 5.73 12.55
CA TRP A 96 -0.11 5.47 13.28
C TRP A 96 -0.12 6.03 14.71
N SER A 97 1.06 6.37 15.26
CA SER A 97 1.21 6.88 16.63
C SER A 97 0.48 8.19 16.89
N LYS A 98 0.15 8.98 15.86
CA LYS A 98 -0.63 10.22 16.01
C LYS A 98 -2.00 9.97 16.65
N TRP A 99 -2.53 8.75 16.56
CA TRP A 99 -3.84 8.38 17.10
C TRP A 99 -3.81 7.82 18.53
N LYS A 100 -2.62 7.72 19.15
CA LYS A 100 -2.51 7.29 20.54
C LYS A 100 -3.16 8.32 21.46
N VAL A 101 -3.98 7.84 22.37
CA VAL A 101 -4.53 8.65 23.48
C VAL A 101 -3.49 8.64 24.61
N PRO A 102 -3.15 9.79 25.21
CA PRO A 102 -2.30 9.82 26.39
C PRO A 102 -2.94 9.02 27.52
N VAL A 103 -2.11 8.25 28.23
CA VAL A 103 -2.51 7.59 29.46
C VAL A 103 -2.40 8.64 30.56
N GLU A 104 -3.52 9.00 31.17
CA GLU A 104 -3.60 9.86 32.36
C GLU A 104 -3.02 9.16 33.60
#